data_AF-A0A938R783-F1
#
_entry.id   AF-A0A938R783-F1
#
_cell.length_a   1.000
_cell.length_b   1.000
_cell.length_c   1.000
_cell.angle_alpha   90.00
_cell.angle_beta   90.00
_cell.angle_gamma   90.00
#
_symmetry.space_group_name_H-M   'P 1'
#
loop_
_entity.id
_entity.type
_entity.pdbx_description
1 polymer ?
#
loop_
_entity_poly.entity_id
_entity_poly.type
_entity_poly.pdbx_seq_one_letter_code
_entity_poly.pdbx_strand_id
1 'polypeptide(L)' 'MAVFTCEKCGSQVDTRCKPKKCPQCGETGVMCKVEPPKEKKKK' A
#
# COMPACT_ATOMS: atom_id res chain seq x y z
N MET A 1 -4.41 10.07 -3.24
CA MET A 1 -4.79 8.81 -2.56
C MET A 1 -3.53 8.22 -1.94
N ALA A 2 -3.66 7.39 -0.92
CA ALA A 2 -2.52 6.79 -0.24
C ALA A 2 -2.30 5.38 -0.78
N VAL A 3 -1.07 5.06 -1.15
CA VAL A 3 -0.72 3.69 -1.52
C VAL A 3 -0.52 2.91 -0.22
N PHE A 4 -1.13 1.73 -0.11
CA PHE A 4 -0.89 0.79 0.96
C PHE A 4 -0.30 -0.49 0.37
N THR A 5 0.77 -1.00 0.96
CA THR A 5 1.39 -2.27 0.56
C THR A 5 1.09 -3.33 1.61
N CYS A 6 0.71 -4.52 1.16
CA CYS A 6 0.58 -5.68 2.01
C CYS A 6 1.96 -6.21 2.39
N GLU A 7 2.26 -6.32 3.67
CA GLU A 7 3.53 -6.95 4.10
C GLU A 7 3.54 -8.48 3.90
N LYS A 8 2.36 -9.13 3.83
CA LYS A 8 2.27 -10.58 3.63
C LYS A 8 2.38 -11.01 2.17
N CYS A 9 1.71 -10.32 1.25
CA CYS A 9 1.68 -10.71 -0.17
C CYS A 9 2.34 -9.70 -1.11
N GLY A 10 2.78 -8.54 -0.62
CA GLY A 10 3.41 -7.51 -1.45
C GLY A 10 2.44 -6.69 -2.31
N SER A 11 1.13 -6.97 -2.29
CA SER A 11 0.14 -6.26 -3.11
C SER A 11 0.07 -4.77 -2.73
N GLN A 12 0.05 -3.89 -3.71
CA GLN A 12 -0.11 -2.45 -3.51
C GLN A 12 -1.54 -2.02 -3.87
N VAL A 13 -2.16 -1.20 -3.03
CA VAL A 13 -3.51 -0.67 -3.24
C VAL A 13 -3.51 0.85 -3.09
N ASP A 14 -4.07 1.51 -4.09
CA ASP A 14 -4.28 2.96 -4.13
C ASP A 14 -5.68 3.27 -3.59
N THR A 15 -5.77 3.74 -2.34
CA THR A 15 -7.06 4.05 -1.73
C THR A 15 -6.99 5.32 -0.90
N ARG A 16 -8.14 5.97 -0.69
CA ARG A 16 -8.21 7.14 0.20
C ARG A 16 -8.00 6.75 1.67
N CYS A 17 -8.53 5.59 2.07
CA CYS A 17 -8.53 5.11 3.45
C CYS A 17 -7.77 3.78 3.59
N LYS A 18 -7.09 3.58 4.72
CA LYS A 18 -6.36 2.34 5.03
C LYS A 18 -7.30 1.13 4.96
N PRO A 19 -7.05 0.14 4.10
CA PRO A 19 -7.86 -1.07 4.04
C PRO A 19 -7.71 -1.87 5.33
N LYS A 20 -8.82 -2.37 5.90
CA LYS A 20 -8.80 -3.27 7.07
C LYS A 20 -8.27 -4.66 6.71
N LYS A 21 -8.61 -5.14 5.50
CA LYS A 21 -8.22 -6.43 4.94
C LYS A 21 -7.47 -6.20 3.64
N CYS A 22 -6.45 -7.01 3.39
CA CYS A 22 -5.80 -7.07 2.10
C CYS A 22 -6.78 -7.66 1.06
N PRO A 23 -7.09 -6.98 -0.05
CA PRO A 23 -8.00 -7.52 -1.06
C PRO A 23 -7.41 -8.70 -1.83
N GLN A 24 -6.08 -8.87 -1.81
CA GLN A 24 -5.42 -9.95 -2.54
C GLN A 24 -5.30 -11.26 -1.75
N CYS A 25 -4.85 -11.20 -0.50
CA CYS A 25 -4.67 -12.39 0.34
C CYS A 25 -5.70 -12.53 1.48
N GLY A 26 -6.59 -11.56 1.69
CA GLY A 26 -7.64 -11.61 2.71
C GLY A 26 -7.20 -11.30 4.14
N GLU A 27 -5.90 -11.17 4.38
CA GLU A 27 -5.30 -10.94 5.70
C GLU A 27 -5.66 -9.57 6.29
N THR A 28 -5.96 -9.54 7.59
CA THR A 28 -6.32 -8.33 8.32
C THR A 28 -5.09 -7.65 8.93
N GLY A 29 -5.05 -6.31 8.90
CA GLY A 29 -4.02 -5.56 9.63
C GLY A 29 -2.63 -5.50 8.98
N VAL A 30 -2.42 -6.16 7.84
CA VAL A 30 -1.13 -6.24 7.12
C VAL A 30 -0.91 -5.12 6.09
N MET A 31 -1.85 -4.18 5.97
CA MET A 31 -1.74 -3.06 5.04
C MET A 31 -0.91 -1.94 5.66
N CYS A 32 0.23 -1.61 5.06
CA CYS A 32 1.11 -0.54 5.51
C CYS A 32 1.13 0.60 4.51
N LYS A 33 0.98 1.83 4.99
CA LYS A 33 0.94 3.01 4.11
C LYS A 33 2.34 3.23 3.55
N VAL A 34 2.44 3.20 2.22
CA VAL A 34 3.68 3.48 1.52
C VAL A 34 3.53 4.85 0.90
N GLU A 35 4.34 5.79 1.35
CA GLU A 35 4.47 7.05 0.65
C GLU A 35 5.12 6.75 -0.71
N PRO A 36 4.50 7.14 -1.84
CA PRO A 36 5.13 6.91 -3.13
C PRO A 36 6.51 7.61 -3.09
N PRO A 37 7.60 6.89 -3.41
CA PRO A 37 8.91 7.50 -3.45
C PRO A 37 8.84 8.67 -4.44
N LYS A 38 8.99 9.88 -3.93
CA LYS A 38 9.11 11.09 -4.75
C LYS A 38 10.24 10.81 -5.73
N GLU A 39 9.85 10.64 -6.98
CA GLU A 39 10.72 10.43 -8.12
C GLU A 39 11.86 11.45 -8.02
N LYS A 40 13.07 10.97 -7.71
CA LYS A 40 14.26 11.80 -7.80
C LYS A 40 14.41 12.12 -9.29
N LYS A 41 13.81 13.25 -9.73
CA LYS A 41 14.14 13.89 -11.00
C LYS A 41 15.65 14.10 -11.00
N LYS A 42 16.37 13.21 -11.68
CA LYS A 42 17.79 13.34 -11.97
C LYS A 42 17.89 14.50 -12.97
N LYS A 43 18.30 15.66 -12.47
CA LYS A 43 18.64 16.84 -13.28
C LYS A 43 20.04 16.66 -13.85
#